data_AF-A0AAW8CSJ5-F1
#
_entry.id   AF-A0AAW8CSJ5-F1
#
_cell.length_a   1.000
_cell.length_b   1.000
_cell.length_c   1.000
_cell.angle_alpha   90.00
_cell.angle_beta   90.00
_cell.angle_gamma   90.00
#
_symmetry.space_group_name_H-M   'P 1'
#
loop_
_entity.id
_entity.type
_entity.pdbx_description
1 polymer ?
#
loop_
_entity_poly.entity_id
_entity_poly.type
_entity_poly.pdbx_seq_one_letter_code
_entity_poly.pdbx_strand_id
1 'polypeptide(L)'
;MSDDDLDDFHINDERCRAKLFDAMKADFETYGPVSKQRVLEAIGFILSSHDLERYWRAVVPHALPLDEVEDKLGYLRTLYQKLAGNEPPQKEYGADVQLINDLHDIDLRS
;
A
#
# COMPACT_ATOMS: atom_id res chain seq x y z
N MET A 1 12.29 -4.82 10.95
CA MET A 1 11.42 -4.77 12.14
C MET A 1 11.62 -6.08 12.86
N SER A 2 11.95 -6.08 14.14
CA SER A 2 12.13 -7.30 14.93
C SER A 2 10.80 -7.77 15.53
N ASP A 3 10.73 -9.01 16.00
CA ASP A 3 9.52 -9.52 16.67
C ASP A 3 9.16 -8.67 17.92
N ASP A 4 10.16 -8.23 18.70
CA ASP A 4 9.96 -7.31 19.83
C ASP A 4 9.39 -5.93 19.41
N ASP A 5 9.61 -5.48 18.16
CA ASP A 5 9.00 -4.23 17.66
C ASP A 5 7.51 -4.43 17.32
N LEU A 6 7.08 -5.68 17.08
CA LEU A 6 5.71 -6.02 16.71
C LEU A 6 4.80 -6.12 17.94
N ASP A 7 5.32 -6.53 19.10
CA ASP A 7 4.53 -6.67 20.33
C ASP A 7 3.95 -5.34 20.83
N ASP A 8 4.67 -4.22 20.62
CA ASP A 8 4.24 -2.86 20.97
C ASP A 8 3.73 -2.05 19.76
N PHE A 9 3.52 -2.70 18.60
CA PHE A 9 3.15 -2.00 17.38
C PHE A 9 1.68 -1.57 17.38
N HIS A 10 1.44 -0.27 17.18
CA HIS A 10 0.09 0.26 16.98
C HIS A 10 -0.01 1.06 15.68
N ILE A 11 -0.86 0.62 14.73
CA ILE A 11 -0.92 1.20 13.38
C ILE A 11 -1.40 2.65 13.36
N ASN A 12 -2.18 3.07 14.37
CA ASN A 12 -2.64 4.45 14.49
C ASN A 12 -1.58 5.37 15.14
N ASP A 13 -0.48 4.82 15.68
CA ASP A 13 0.67 5.60 16.15
C ASP A 13 1.61 6.00 14.99
N GLU A 14 1.95 7.29 14.92
CA GLU A 14 2.79 7.86 13.87
C GLU A 14 4.21 7.28 13.83
N ARG A 15 4.81 6.97 14.99
CA ARG A 15 6.17 6.42 15.06
C ARG A 15 6.19 4.98 14.58
N CYS A 16 5.16 4.21 14.93
CA CYS A 16 4.96 2.85 14.44
C CYS A 16 4.78 2.86 12.91
N ARG A 17 3.92 3.74 12.37
CA ARG A 17 3.79 3.92 10.91
C ARG A 17 5.09 4.31 10.24
N ALA A 18 5.85 5.23 10.82
CA ALA A 18 7.14 5.64 10.25
C ALA A 18 8.10 4.44 10.12
N LYS A 19 8.24 3.63 11.18
CA LYS A 19 9.04 2.39 11.15
C LYS A 19 8.55 1.40 10.09
N LEU A 20 7.23 1.20 9.99
CA LEU A 20 6.63 0.33 8.99
C LEU A 20 6.94 0.83 7.56
N PHE A 21 6.74 2.12 7.31
CA PHE A 21 7.00 2.72 6.01
C PHE A 21 8.48 2.71 5.64
N ASP A 22 9.38 2.83 6.61
CA ASP A 22 10.82 2.65 6.39
C ASP A 22 11.14 1.21 5.95
N ALA A 23 10.54 0.21 6.60
CA ALA A 23 10.70 -1.19 6.21
C ALA A 23 10.13 -1.45 4.81
N MET A 24 8.90 -0.99 4.53
CA MET A 24 8.28 -1.12 3.20
C MET A 24 9.09 -0.41 2.11
N LYS A 25 9.70 0.74 2.43
CA LYS A 25 10.57 1.47 1.50
C LYS A 25 11.84 0.68 1.21
N ALA A 26 12.46 0.10 2.24
CA ALA A 26 13.66 -0.73 2.05
C ALA A 26 13.37 -1.93 1.13
N ASP A 27 12.25 -2.62 1.35
CA ASP A 27 11.82 -3.74 0.49
C ASP A 27 11.50 -3.25 -0.93
N PHE A 28 10.74 -2.17 -1.05
CA PHE A 28 10.39 -1.56 -2.33
C PHE A 28 11.62 -1.20 -3.16
N GLU A 29 12.71 -0.74 -2.52
CA GLU A 29 13.93 -0.39 -3.24
C GLU A 29 14.62 -1.59 -3.91
N THR A 30 14.38 -2.81 -3.43
CA THR A 30 14.90 -4.04 -4.04
C THR A 30 14.18 -4.42 -5.33
N TYR A 31 13.00 -3.86 -5.58
CA TYR A 31 12.18 -4.22 -6.73
C TYR A 31 12.72 -3.65 -8.04
N GLY A 32 12.47 -4.38 -9.14
CA GLY A 32 12.72 -3.88 -10.49
C GLY A 32 11.84 -2.67 -10.84
N PRO A 33 12.22 -1.86 -11.85
CA PRO A 33 11.53 -0.61 -12.17
C PRO A 33 10.06 -0.80 -12.54
N VAL A 34 9.73 -1.89 -13.26
CA VAL A 34 8.34 -2.22 -13.62
C VAL A 34 7.52 -2.51 -12.36
N SER A 35 8.03 -3.34 -11.45
CA SER A 35 7.33 -3.69 -10.21
C SER A 35 7.14 -2.46 -9.32
N LYS A 36 8.15 -1.58 -9.22
CA LYS A 36 8.05 -0.30 -8.51
C LYS A 36 6.91 0.56 -9.07
N GLN A 37 6.85 0.72 -10.39
CA GLN A 37 5.78 1.46 -11.04
C GLN A 37 4.41 0.85 -10.76
N ARG A 38 4.26 -0.48 -10.84
CA ARG A 38 2.99 -1.17 -10.58
C ARG A 38 2.47 -0.96 -9.16
N VAL A 39 3.35 -0.98 -8.16
CA VAL A 39 2.98 -0.69 -6.77
C VAL A 39 2.46 0.74 -6.63
N LEU A 40 3.15 1.72 -7.22
CA LEU A 40 2.71 3.12 -7.19
C LEU A 40 1.40 3.34 -7.93
N GLU A 41 1.22 2.70 -9.09
CA GLU A 41 -0.04 2.72 -9.85
C GLU A 41 -1.20 2.12 -9.03
N ALA A 42 -0.97 1.00 -8.34
CA ALA A 42 -1.98 0.38 -7.48
C ALA A 42 -2.39 1.30 -6.33
N ILE A 43 -1.44 1.90 -5.61
CA ILE A 43 -1.74 2.85 -4.53
C ILE A 43 -2.48 4.08 -5.09
N GLY A 44 -2.02 4.61 -6.24
CA GLY A 44 -2.68 5.72 -6.92
C GLY A 44 -4.11 5.41 -7.36
N PHE A 45 -4.36 4.20 -7.86
CA PHE A 45 -5.71 3.72 -8.20
C PHE A 45 -6.60 3.67 -6.96
N ILE A 46 -6.12 3.13 -5.85
CA ILE A 46 -6.90 3.07 -4.60
C ILE A 46 -7.25 4.47 -4.10
N LEU A 47 -6.28 5.39 -4.12
CA LEU A 47 -6.45 6.79 -3.69
C LEU A 47 -7.43 7.59 -4.55
N SER A 48 -7.59 7.21 -5.82
CA SER A 48 -8.53 7.83 -6.75
C SER A 48 -9.87 7.09 -6.83
N SER A 49 -9.94 5.88 -6.28
CA SER A 49 -11.18 5.12 -6.19
C SER A 49 -12.11 5.74 -5.15
N HIS A 50 -13.43 5.68 -5.41
CA HIS A 50 -14.45 6.05 -4.44
C HIS A 50 -14.70 4.96 -3.37
N ASP A 51 -13.93 3.87 -3.38
CA ASP A 51 -14.14 2.67 -2.57
C ASP A 51 -12.88 2.29 -1.78
N LEU A 52 -12.36 3.26 -1.03
CA LEU A 52 -11.15 3.14 -0.22
C LEU A 52 -11.23 1.98 0.77
N GLU A 53 -12.39 1.80 1.41
CA GLU A 53 -12.66 0.74 2.40
C GLU A 53 -12.48 -0.67 1.82
N ARG A 54 -12.81 -0.84 0.53
CA ARG A 54 -12.70 -2.13 -0.13
C ARG A 54 -11.26 -2.49 -0.51
N TYR A 55 -10.46 -1.51 -0.95
CA TYR A 55 -9.17 -1.80 -1.57
C TYR A 55 -7.94 -1.47 -0.72
N TRP A 56 -8.06 -0.68 0.35
CA TRP A 56 -6.89 -0.27 1.14
C TRP A 56 -6.08 -1.46 1.69
N ARG A 57 -6.73 -2.59 2.02
CA ARG A 57 -6.04 -3.80 2.52
C ARG A 57 -5.15 -4.48 1.48
N ALA A 58 -5.33 -4.22 0.18
CA ALA A 58 -4.50 -4.83 -0.87
C ALA A 58 -3.04 -4.36 -0.84
N VAL A 59 -2.76 -3.19 -0.25
CA VAL A 59 -1.42 -2.59 -0.21
C VAL A 59 -0.82 -2.60 1.19
N VAL A 60 -1.42 -3.37 2.09
CA VAL A 60 -1.04 -3.47 3.48
C VAL A 60 -0.63 -4.91 3.77
N PRO A 61 0.49 -5.16 4.48
CA PRO A 61 0.93 -6.51 4.76
C PRO A 61 -0.15 -7.32 5.51
N HIS A 62 -0.64 -8.41 4.90
CA HIS A 62 -1.66 -9.28 5.49
C HIS A 62 -1.20 -9.98 6.77
N ALA A 63 0.11 -10.06 7.01
CA ALA A 63 0.70 -10.69 8.18
C ALA A 63 0.60 -9.83 9.46
N LEU A 64 0.27 -8.54 9.34
CA LEU A 64 0.14 -7.67 10.50
C LEU A 64 -1.29 -7.75 11.05
N PRO A 65 -1.48 -8.06 12.35
CA PRO A 65 -2.77 -7.90 13.02
C PRO A 65 -3.04 -6.41 13.18
N LEU A 66 -3.50 -5.78 12.13
CA LEU A 66 -3.77 -4.36 12.15
C LEU A 66 -5.14 -4.13 12.77
N ASP A 67 -5.15 -3.33 13.83
CA ASP A 67 -6.33 -2.59 14.24
C ASP A 67 -6.93 -1.83 13.04
N GLU A 68 -8.19 -1.42 13.16
CA GLU A 68 -8.78 -0.56 12.14
C GLU A 68 -7.95 0.72 11.99
N VAL A 69 -7.41 0.94 10.79
CA VAL A 69 -6.72 2.19 10.44
C VAL A 69 -7.76 3.29 10.41
N GLU A 70 -7.62 4.26 11.31
CA GLU A 70 -8.58 5.35 11.47
C GLU A 70 -8.58 6.28 10.24
N ASP A 71 -7.39 6.69 9.79
CA ASP A 71 -7.20 7.53 8.61
C ASP A 71 -6.56 6.74 7.46
N LYS A 72 -7.40 5.96 6.77
CA LYS A 72 -6.99 5.13 5.62
C LYS A 72 -6.46 5.99 4.46
N LEU A 73 -7.02 7.18 4.27
CA LEU A 73 -6.62 8.08 3.18
C LEU A 73 -5.25 8.68 3.46
N GLY A 74 -5.05 9.21 4.67
CA GLY A 74 -3.76 9.72 5.12
C GLY A 74 -2.70 8.65 5.10
N TYR A 75 -3.00 7.45 5.61
CA TYR A 75 -2.10 6.30 5.58
C TYR A 75 -1.57 6.03 4.16
N LEU A 76 -2.46 5.90 3.17
CA LEU A 76 -2.08 5.59 1.79
C LEU A 76 -1.33 6.73 1.11
N ARG A 77 -1.67 7.99 1.40
CA ARG A 77 -0.94 9.15 0.88
C ARG A 77 0.47 9.21 1.44
N THR A 78 0.64 9.03 2.75
CA THR A 78 1.96 9.02 3.39
C THR A 78 2.80 7.84 2.91
N LEU A 79 2.21 6.65 2.75
CA LEU A 79 2.88 5.50 2.16
C LEU A 79 3.36 5.81 0.74
N TYR A 80 2.49 6.33 -0.13
CA TYR A 80 2.86 6.72 -1.50
C TYR A 80 4.04 7.69 -1.48
N GLN A 81 3.96 8.74 -0.67
CA GLN A 81 5.01 9.75 -0.55
C GLN A 81 6.32 9.14 -0.08
N LYS A 82 6.29 8.21 0.87
CA LYS A 82 7.49 7.51 1.32
C LYS A 82 8.13 6.69 0.21
N LEU A 83 7.33 6.00 -0.59
CA LEU A 83 7.80 5.13 -1.67
C LEU A 83 8.31 5.92 -2.88
N ALA A 84 7.56 6.92 -3.34
CA ALA A 84 7.87 7.68 -4.54
C ALA A 84 8.76 8.91 -4.30
N GLY A 85 8.82 9.41 -3.06
CA GLY A 85 9.47 10.69 -2.72
C GLY A 85 8.69 11.93 -3.18
N ASN A 86 7.46 11.77 -3.68
CA ASN A 86 6.58 12.83 -4.16
C ASN A 86 5.11 12.52 -3.85
N GLU A 87 4.24 13.51 -4.01
CA GLU A 87 2.80 13.32 -3.80
C GLU A 87 2.16 12.42 -4.87
N PRO A 88 1.12 11.64 -4.51
CA PRO A 88 0.37 10.86 -5.48
C PRO A 88 -0.24 11.77 -6.55
N PRO A 89 -0.10 11.43 -7.84
CA PRO A 89 -0.69 12.22 -8.91
C PRO A 89 -2.22 12.17 -8.79
N GLN A 90 -2.88 13.31 -8.99
CA GLN A 90 -4.32 13.36 -9.19
C GLN A 90 -4.65 12.82 -10.57
N LYS A 91 -4.68 11.49 -10.69
CA LYS A 91 -5.00 10.77 -11.91
C LYS A 91 -6.37 10.12 -11.77
N GLU A 92 -7.25 10.38 -12.72
CA GLU A 92 -8.48 9.60 -12.86
C GLU A 92 -8.14 8.31 -13.62
N TYR A 93 -8.39 7.18 -12.98
CA TYR A 93 -8.34 5.89 -13.63
C TYR A 93 -9.73 5.65 -14.23
N GLY A 94 -9.79 5.38 -15.54
CA GLY A 94 -11.05 5.12 -16.22
C GLY A 94 -11.76 3.89 -15.65
N ALA A 95 -13.06 3.77 -15.91
CA ALA A 95 -13.90 2.67 -15.42
C ALA A 95 -13.42 1.26 -15.86
N ASP A 96 -12.53 1.20 -16.86
CA ASP A 96 -11.97 -0.04 -17.40
C ASP A 96 -10.76 -0.57 -16.60
N VAL A 97 -10.28 0.17 -15.57
CA VAL A 97 -9.14 -0.23 -14.75
C VAL A 97 -9.63 -0.95 -13.50
N GLN A 98 -9.08 -2.14 -13.24
CA GLN A 98 -9.37 -2.92 -12.03
C GLN A 98 -8.08 -3.28 -11.30
N LEU A 99 -8.15 -3.28 -9.97
CA LEU A 99 -7.08 -3.80 -9.11
C LEU A 99 -7.20 -5.33 -9.06
N ILE A 100 -6.25 -6.04 -9.67
CA ILE A 100 -6.15 -7.49 -9.56
C ILE A 100 -5.27 -7.79 -8.34
N ASN A 101 -5.88 -8.23 -7.24
CA ASN A 101 -5.17 -8.57 -6.00
C ASN A 101 -5.07 -10.09 -5.77
N ASP A 102 -5.70 -10.90 -6.63
CA ASP A 102 -5.65 -12.35 -6.54
C ASP A 102 -4.62 -12.92 -7.53
N LEU A 103 -3.55 -13.52 -7.00
CA LEU A 103 -2.60 -14.33 -7.78
C LEU A 103 -3.25 -15.59 -8.41
N HIS A 104 -4.50 -15.92 -8.03
CA HIS A 104 -5.24 -17.03 -8.61
C HIS A 104 -5.81 -16.75 -10.02
N ASP A 105 -5.93 -15.49 -10.45
CA ASP A 105 -6.58 -15.15 -11.72
C ASP A 105 -5.61 -15.03 -12.91
N ILE A 106 -4.30 -15.19 -12.67
CA ILE A 106 -3.29 -15.14 -13.74
C ILE A 106 -3.23 -16.48 -14.51
N ASP A 107 -3.87 -17.54 -14.00
CA ASP A 107 -3.82 -18.90 -14.56
C ASP A 107 -5.07 -19.29 -15.39
N LEU A 108 -5.81 -18.31 -15.93
CA LEU A 108 -6.96 -18.55 -16.83
C LEU A 108 -6.79 -17.98 -18.23
N ARG A 109 -5.55 -17.66 -18.63
CA ARG A 109 -5.22 -17.31 -20.02
C ARG A 109 -3.99 -18.10 -20.52
N SER A 110 -4.11 -19.42 -20.59
CA SER A 110 -3.23 -20.27 -21.41
C SER A 110 -4.06 -21.20 -22.30
#